data_AF-A0A954I2F3-F1
#
_entry.id   AF-A0A954I2F3-F1
#
_cell.length_a   1.000
_cell.length_b   1.000
_cell.length_c   1.000
_cell.angle_alpha   90.00
_cell.angle_beta   90.00
_cell.angle_gamma   90.00
#
_symmetry.space_group_name_H-M   'P 1'
#
loop_
_entity.id
_entity.type
_entity.pdbx_description
1 polymer ?
#
loop_
_entity_poly.entity_id
_entity_poly.type
_entity_poly.pdbx_seq_one_letter_code
_entity_poly.pdbx_strand_id
1 'polypeptide(L)' 'VQPTDAERVLNGSRPEFRLQARRQIDWKQQFEAACDAFKTNRFLLLVDNRQAETLEDSFTVGSQTEISFIKLTPLVGG' A
#
# COMPACT_ATOMS: atom_id res chain seq x y z
N VAL A 1 -14.18 12.66 0.03
CA VAL A 1 -12.80 12.65 0.58
C VAL A 1 -11.87 13.06 -0.53
N GLN A 2 -11.07 14.11 -0.34
CA GLN A 2 -10.18 14.63 -1.38
C GLN A 2 -8.86 13.84 -1.35
N PRO A 3 -8.37 13.31 -2.48
CA PRO A 3 -7.15 12.52 -2.47
C PRO A 3 -5.96 13.38 -2.07
N THR A 4 -5.12 12.84 -1.21
CA THR A 4 -3.83 13.44 -0.81
C THR A 4 -2.91 13.52 -2.02
N ASP A 5 -1.94 14.44 -1.98
CA ASP A 5 -1.00 14.63 -3.10
C ASP A 5 -0.22 13.34 -3.43
N ALA A 6 -0.01 12.45 -2.44
CA ALA A 6 0.58 11.13 -2.65
C ALA A 6 -0.30 10.20 -3.51
N GLU A 7 -1.61 10.17 -3.25
CA GLU A 7 -2.57 9.38 -4.03
C GLU A 7 -2.74 9.92 -5.46
N ARG A 8 -2.53 11.23 -5.67
CA ARG A 8 -2.56 11.84 -7.02
C ARG A 8 -1.33 11.49 -7.85
N VAL A 9 -0.15 11.40 -7.22
CA VAL A 9 1.10 10.99 -7.89
C VAL A 9 1.03 9.53 -8.34
N LEU A 10 0.44 8.63 -7.54
CA LEU A 10 0.20 7.23 -7.93
C LEU A 10 -0.77 7.10 -9.13
N ASN A 11 -1.69 8.06 -9.31
CA ASN A 11 -2.68 8.06 -10.40
C ASN A 11 -2.21 8.81 -11.68
N GLY A 12 -0.91 9.10 -11.81
CA GLY A 12 -0.21 9.29 -13.09
C GLY A 12 -0.60 10.47 -13.99
N SER A 13 -1.45 11.41 -13.54
CA SER A 13 -2.04 12.40 -14.45
C SER A 13 -1.55 13.83 -14.17
N ARG A 14 -0.30 14.15 -14.55
CA ARG A 14 0.19 15.46 -15.10
C ARG A 14 1.73 15.57 -15.04
N PRO A 15 2.41 16.09 -16.09
CA PRO A 15 3.87 16.24 -16.17
C PRO A 15 4.46 17.30 -15.23
N GLU A 16 3.62 18.02 -14.48
CA GLU A 16 3.98 19.10 -13.57
C GLU A 16 4.47 18.58 -12.19
N PHE A 17 4.18 17.32 -11.86
CA PHE A 17 4.68 16.66 -10.65
C PHE A 17 6.06 16.03 -10.87
N ARG A 18 7.05 16.86 -11.25
CA ARG A 18 8.45 16.50 -10.98
C ARG A 18 8.56 16.32 -9.47
N LEU A 19 8.99 15.15 -9.00
CA LEU A 19 9.21 14.86 -7.57
C LEU A 19 9.97 16.04 -6.95
N GLN A 20 9.27 16.90 -6.21
CA GLN A 20 9.93 17.86 -5.35
C GLN A 20 10.82 17.06 -4.40
N ALA A 21 12.04 17.55 -4.17
CA ALA A 21 13.09 16.91 -3.40
C ALA A 21 12.54 15.98 -2.31
N ARG A 22 12.91 14.69 -2.37
CA ARG A 22 12.47 13.59 -1.48
C ARG A 22 11.88 14.12 -0.18
N ARG A 23 10.57 14.36 -0.18
CA ARG A 23 9.87 14.85 1.01
C ARG A 23 10.11 13.80 2.08
N GLN A 24 10.60 14.23 3.24
CA GLN A 24 10.78 13.32 4.36
C GLN A 24 9.39 12.80 4.73
N ILE A 25 9.11 11.55 4.38
CA ILE A 25 7.83 10.91 4.68
C ILE A 25 7.83 10.67 6.19
N ASP A 26 6.79 11.14 6.88
CA ASP A 26 6.51 10.65 8.22
C ASP A 26 6.07 9.20 8.11
N TRP A 27 7.05 8.29 8.18
CA TRP A 27 6.84 6.86 8.02
C TRP A 27 5.89 6.32 9.09
N LYS A 28 5.84 6.93 10.28
CA LYS A 28 5.04 6.44 11.39
C LYS A 28 3.55 6.62 11.11
N GLN A 29 3.17 7.79 10.61
CA GLN A 29 1.79 8.03 10.19
C GLN A 29 1.35 7.07 9.06
N GLN A 30 2.25 6.80 8.10
CA GLN A 30 1.95 5.85 7.02
C GLN A 30 1.86 4.41 7.51
N PHE A 31 2.72 4.03 8.46
CA PHE A 31 2.70 2.72 9.11
C PHE A 31 1.37 2.48 9.84
N GLU A 32 0.94 3.43 10.67
CA GLU A 32 -0.33 3.34 11.40
C GLU A 32 -1.53 3.20 10.43
N ALA A 33 -1.56 4.02 9.37
CA ALA A 33 -2.60 3.94 8.35
C ALA A 33 -2.62 2.59 7.60
N ALA A 34 -1.46 2.02 7.31
CA ALA A 34 -1.33 0.71 6.66
C ALA A 34 -1.82 -0.42 7.58
N CYS A 35 -1.47 -0.39 8.86
CA CYS A 35 -1.96 -1.36 9.86
C CYS A 35 -3.48 -1.34 9.97
N ASP A 36 -4.08 -0.14 10.05
CA ASP A 36 -5.54 0.00 10.12
C ASP A 36 -6.22 -0.47 8.83
N ALA A 37 -5.63 -0.17 7.67
CA ALA A 37 -6.14 -0.62 6.38
C ALA A 37 -6.07 -2.15 6.21
N PHE A 38 -5.01 -2.80 6.72
CA PHE A 38 -4.90 -4.26 6.76
C PHE A 38 -6.00 -4.86 7.64
N LYS A 39 -6.15 -4.38 8.87
CA LYS A 39 -7.20 -4.84 9.83
C LYS A 39 -8.62 -4.66 9.30
N THR A 40 -8.84 -3.64 8.46
CA THR A 40 -10.14 -3.36 7.85
C THR A 40 -10.32 -3.98 6.46
N ASN A 41 -9.44 -4.92 6.08
CA ASN A 41 -9.49 -5.68 4.83
C ASN A 41 -9.54 -4.79 3.57
N ARG A 42 -8.86 -3.64 3.57
CA ARG A 42 -8.84 -2.75 2.39
C ARG A 42 -7.93 -3.23 1.26
N PHE A 43 -6.98 -4.08 1.58
CA PHE A 43 -6.09 -4.74 0.63
C PHE A 43 -5.72 -6.13 1.16
N LEU A 44 -5.27 -7.01 0.27
CA LEU A 44 -4.62 -8.26 0.64
C LEU A 44 -3.10 -8.09 0.58
N LEU A 45 -2.40 -8.66 1.55
CA LEU A 45 -0.95 -8.71 1.57
C LEU A 45 -0.49 -10.11 1.20
N LEU A 46 0.29 -10.24 0.13
CA LEU A 46 0.99 -11.48 -0.19
C LEU A 46 2.47 -11.31 0.15
N VAL A 47 3.01 -12.27 0.90
CA VAL A 47 4.44 -12.46 1.05
C VAL A 47 4.82 -13.66 0.20
N ASP A 48 5.67 -13.40 -0.80
CA ASP A 48 5.93 -14.26 -1.94
C ASP A 48 4.61 -14.62 -2.64
N ASN A 49 4.09 -15.82 -2.39
CA ASN A 49 2.83 -16.31 -2.94
C ASN A 49 1.85 -16.80 -1.86
N ARG A 50 2.01 -16.32 -0.63
CA ARG A 50 1.15 -16.67 0.51
C ARG A 50 0.52 -15.41 1.08
N GLN A 51 -0.79 -15.47 1.30
CA GLN A 51 -1.49 -14.39 1.97
C GLN A 51 -1.08 -14.35 3.45
N ALA A 52 -0.77 -13.16 3.95
CA ALA A 52 -0.67 -12.91 5.38
C ALA A 52 -2.08 -12.76 5.96
N GLU A 53 -2.38 -13.50 7.03
CA GLU A 53 -3.67 -13.50 7.72
C GLU A 53 -3.66 -12.54 8.90
N THR A 54 -2.51 -12.38 9.56
CA THR A 54 -2.33 -11.49 10.70
C THR A 54 -1.08 -10.62 10.56
N LEU A 55 -1.01 -9.52 11.32
CA LEU A 55 0.20 -8.68 11.35
C LEU A 55 1.33 -9.32 12.16
N GLU A 56 0.98 -10.33 12.97
CA GLU A 56 1.88 -11.12 13.80
C GLU A 56 2.50 -12.29 13.01
N ASP A 57 2.06 -12.54 11.78
CA ASP A 57 2.58 -13.59 10.92
C ASP A 57 4.07 -13.37 10.63
N SER A 58 4.87 -14.42 10.90
CA SER A 58 6.30 -14.38 10.65
C SER A 58 6.65 -14.95 9.27
N PHE A 59 7.61 -14.31 8.60
CA PHE A 59 8.16 -14.78 7.34
C PHE A 59 9.67 -14.55 7.29
N THR A 60 10.36 -15.28 6.43
CA THR A 60 11.80 -15.11 6.23
C THR A 60 12.05 -14.07 5.16
N VAL A 61 12.90 -13.09 5.46
CA VAL A 61 13.33 -12.08 4.49
C VAL A 61 14.60 -12.58 3.79
N GLY A 62 14.50 -12.80 2.49
CA GLY A 62 15.59 -13.15 1.59
C GLY A 62 15.73 -12.15 0.45
N SER A 63 16.78 -12.30 -0.37
CA SER A 63 17.06 -11.43 -1.52
C SER A 63 16.01 -11.52 -2.64
N GLN A 64 15.14 -12.52 -2.60
CA GLN A 64 14.06 -12.75 -3.57
C GLN A 64 12.67 -12.61 -2.92
N THR A 65 12.61 -12.21 -1.65
CA THR A 65 11.31 -12.04 -0.97
C THR A 65 10.53 -10.93 -1.64
N GLU A 66 9.32 -11.26 -2.07
CA GLU A 66 8.40 -10.33 -2.72
C GLU A 66 7.26 -9.99 -1.75
N ILE A 67 6.91 -8.71 -1.67
CA ILE A 67 5.76 -8.27 -0.88
C ILE A 67 4.80 -7.53 -1.81
N SER A 68 3.63 -8.13 -2.02
CA SER A 68 2.60 -7.63 -2.92
C SER A 68 1.39 -7.10 -2.13
N PHE A 69 1.00 -5.85 -2.42
CA PHE A 69 -0.19 -5.21 -1.86
C PHE A 69 -1.28 -5.18 -2.93
N ILE A 70 -2.33 -5.99 -2.75
CA ILE A 70 -3.39 -6.14 -3.74
C ILE A 70 -4.62 -5.35 -3.29
N LYS A 71 -4.97 -4.32 -4.05
CA LYS A 71 -6.18 -3.54 -3.81
C LYS A 71 -7.42 -4.33 -4.22
N LEU A 72 -8.37 -4.47 -3.30
CA LEU A 72 -9.68 -5.05 -3.57
C LEU A 72 -10.59 -3.98 -4.20
N THR A 73 -11.00 -4.20 -5.44
CA THR A 73 -11.96 -3.33 -6.12
C THR A 73 -13.28 -4.09 -6.28
N PRO A 74 -14.40 -3.57 -5.74
CA PRO A 74 -15.69 -4.22 -5.92
C PRO A 74 -16.05 -4.25 -7.40
N LEU A 75 -16.50 -5.40 -7.89
CA LEU A 75 -17.04 -5.51 -9.23
C LEU A 75 -18.44 -4.89 -9.25
N VAL A 76 -18.66 -3.96 -10.18
CA VAL A 76 -20.00 -3.43 -10.46
C VAL A 76 -20.61 -4.22 -11.62
N GLY A 77 -21.76 -4.84 -11.39
CA GLY A 77 -22.47 -5.61 -12.42
C GLY A 77 -23.21 -6.81 -11.84
N GLY A 78 -24.45 -6.58 -11.42
CA GLY A 78 -25.51 -7.56 -11.23
C GLY A 78 -26.78 -7.02 -11.90
#